data_AF-A0A3D5FWR2-F1
#
_entry.id   AF-A0A3D5FWR2-F1
#
_cell.length_a   1.000
_cell.length_b   1.000
_cell.length_c   1.000
_cell.angle_alpha   90.00
_cell.angle_beta   90.00
_cell.angle_gamma   90.00
#
_symmetry.space_group_name_H-M   'P 1'
#
loop_
_entity.id
_entity.type
_entity.pdbx_description
1 polymer ?
#
loop_
_entity_poly.entity_id
_entity_poly.type
_entity_poly.pdbx_seq_one_letter_code
_entity_poly.pdbx_strand_id
1 'polypeptide(L)'
;TIGIGGLFRTLRTAPVVMAFGQDMEQVCPDAWFLNYTNPMCAVTGALLRGTGILGVGLCHSVQVCAPRLLEYVGMPPARDLQWKIAGINHQAWLLEITDGGKDLYPEIRRRAARIVREARKKGADKPRDMVRLELMRHFGYYITESSEHSSEYMPYWIKSNYPELIEEFNIPLDEYPRRCIRQIERWKTQSKELTGNAKLSHTRTHEYGSYIMEAMETDIPYRIGGNILNDGNYITNLPHNCVVEIACLVDRNGVQGTFVGDLPEQCAGLNRTNISTQLVTLDAVFKRNRDAVYQAAMLDPHTSAELSIDDIRKMCDEMIAAHEMGSFFKKGKAFRMPRMWNA
;
A
#
# COMPACT_ATOMS: atom_id res chain seq x y z
N THR A 1 4.75 5.65 2.13
CA THR A 1 3.49 4.99 2.62
C THR A 1 3.66 4.26 3.94
N ILE A 2 4.87 3.75 4.19
CA ILE A 2 5.28 3.04 5.41
C ILE A 2 6.30 3.92 6.18
N GLY A 3 7.13 3.37 7.06
CA GLY A 3 8.13 4.12 7.80
C GLY A 3 7.53 5.03 8.87
N ILE A 4 8.37 5.88 9.45
CA ILE A 4 7.97 6.92 10.41
C ILE A 4 6.97 7.89 9.79
N GLY A 5 7.18 8.27 8.51
CA GLY A 5 6.22 9.10 7.78
C GLY A 5 4.84 8.44 7.69
N GLY A 6 4.78 7.14 7.38
CA GLY A 6 3.54 6.36 7.34
C GLY A 6 2.87 6.20 8.70
N LEU A 7 3.65 5.95 9.76
CA LEU A 7 3.20 5.88 11.15
C LEU A 7 2.47 7.18 11.55
N PHE A 8 3.14 8.33 11.40
CA PHE A 8 2.57 9.64 11.78
C PHE A 8 1.46 10.12 10.84
N ARG A 9 1.47 9.70 9.56
CA ARG A 9 0.34 9.90 8.67
C ARG A 9 -0.88 9.10 9.13
N THR A 10 -0.70 7.85 9.54
CA THR A 10 -1.80 7.01 10.06
C THR A 10 -2.41 7.62 11.32
N LEU A 11 -1.59 8.05 12.27
CA LEU A 11 -2.05 8.69 13.51
C LEU A 11 -2.94 9.93 13.26
N ARG A 12 -2.73 10.64 12.15
CA ARG A 12 -3.56 11.79 11.75
C ARG A 12 -4.79 11.39 10.92
N THR A 13 -4.69 10.34 10.11
CA THR A 13 -5.69 9.99 9.09
C THR A 13 -6.74 9.01 9.63
N ALA A 14 -6.32 8.02 10.41
CA ALA A 14 -7.21 6.98 10.95
C ALA A 14 -8.37 7.55 11.79
N PRO A 15 -8.15 8.54 12.70
CA PRO A 15 -9.26 9.17 13.42
C PRO A 15 -10.29 9.85 12.52
N VAL A 16 -9.86 10.45 11.40
CA VAL A 16 -10.75 11.11 10.44
C VAL A 16 -11.60 10.09 9.71
N VAL A 17 -10.99 9.01 9.24
CA VAL A 17 -11.71 7.94 8.53
C VAL A 17 -12.69 7.22 9.46
N MET A 18 -12.33 7.00 10.73
CA MET A 18 -13.28 6.46 11.70
C MET A 18 -14.45 7.42 11.97
N ALA A 19 -14.21 8.73 12.03
CA ALA A 19 -15.29 9.71 12.17
C ALA A 19 -16.25 9.68 10.95
N PHE A 20 -15.72 9.58 9.73
CA PHE A 20 -16.54 9.35 8.54
C PHE A 20 -17.36 8.06 8.64
N GLY A 21 -16.76 6.97 9.12
CA GLY A 21 -17.48 5.72 9.35
C GLY A 21 -18.61 5.87 10.37
N GLN A 22 -18.41 6.63 11.44
CA GLN A 22 -19.44 6.92 12.44
C GLN A 22 -20.59 7.77 11.89
N ASP A 23 -20.30 8.70 10.98
CA ASP A 23 -21.33 9.45 10.27
C ASP A 23 -22.13 8.51 9.35
N MET A 24 -21.44 7.63 8.62
CA MET A 24 -22.10 6.63 7.77
C MET A 24 -23.00 5.68 8.56
N GLU A 25 -22.60 5.22 9.75
CA GLU A 25 -23.43 4.37 10.60
C GLU A 25 -24.78 5.02 10.93
N GLN A 26 -24.81 6.35 11.01
CA GLN A 26 -26.02 7.11 11.33
C GLN A 26 -26.89 7.39 10.11
N VAL A 27 -26.30 7.61 8.93
CA VAL A 27 -27.03 8.15 7.76
C VAL A 27 -27.13 7.20 6.57
N CYS A 28 -26.22 6.22 6.45
CA CYS A 28 -26.18 5.25 5.37
C CYS A 28 -25.46 3.94 5.78
N PRO A 29 -25.96 3.22 6.80
CA PRO A 29 -25.26 2.07 7.39
C PRO A 29 -24.98 0.93 6.40
N ASP A 30 -25.78 0.79 5.34
CA ASP A 30 -25.65 -0.25 4.32
C ASP A 30 -24.72 0.14 3.15
N ALA A 31 -24.20 1.37 3.14
CA ALA A 31 -23.32 1.85 2.06
C ALA A 31 -21.89 1.34 2.21
N TRP A 32 -21.25 1.05 1.07
CA TRP A 32 -19.85 0.65 1.02
C TRP A 32 -18.89 1.84 1.05
N PHE A 33 -17.88 1.78 1.92
CA PHE A 33 -16.76 2.73 1.93
C PHE A 33 -15.65 2.25 0.98
N LEU A 34 -15.44 2.97 -0.11
CA LEU A 34 -14.35 2.71 -1.06
C LEU A 34 -13.12 3.54 -0.71
N ASN A 35 -12.14 2.94 -0.02
CA ASN A 35 -10.96 3.66 0.45
C ASN A 35 -9.85 3.69 -0.60
N TYR A 36 -9.48 4.88 -1.08
CA TYR A 36 -8.27 5.13 -1.88
C TYR A 36 -7.16 5.82 -1.08
N THR A 37 -7.39 6.08 0.20
CA THR A 37 -6.51 6.88 1.05
C THR A 37 -5.41 6.04 1.67
N ASN A 38 -4.16 6.51 1.49
CA ASN A 38 -3.00 5.93 2.14
C ASN A 38 -2.77 6.49 3.57
N PRO A 39 -2.14 5.71 4.48
CA PRO A 39 -1.60 4.36 4.28
C PRO A 39 -2.69 3.27 4.25
N MET A 40 -2.82 2.58 3.12
CA MET A 40 -3.99 1.75 2.80
C MET A 40 -4.32 0.71 3.89
N CYS A 41 -3.37 -0.17 4.25
CA CYS A 41 -3.62 -1.22 5.23
C CYS A 41 -4.04 -0.67 6.59
N ALA A 42 -3.37 0.38 7.06
CA ALA A 42 -3.67 0.95 8.36
C ALA A 42 -4.98 1.75 8.36
N VAL A 43 -5.25 2.55 7.33
CA VAL A 43 -6.48 3.34 7.24
C VAL A 43 -7.71 2.45 7.03
N THR A 44 -7.64 1.50 6.10
CA THR A 44 -8.70 0.50 5.91
C THR A 44 -8.88 -0.34 7.17
N GLY A 45 -7.78 -0.73 7.83
CA GLY A 45 -7.84 -1.48 9.09
C GLY A 45 -8.45 -0.68 10.24
N ALA A 46 -8.27 0.65 10.28
CA ALA A 46 -8.90 1.52 11.25
C ALA A 46 -10.43 1.58 11.05
N LEU A 47 -10.88 1.69 9.81
CA LEU A 47 -12.31 1.65 9.47
C LEU A 47 -12.92 0.29 9.86
N LEU A 48 -12.42 -0.80 9.26
CA LEU A 48 -13.03 -2.13 9.40
C LEU A 48 -12.99 -2.71 10.83
N ARG A 49 -12.09 -2.22 11.68
CA ARG A 49 -12.00 -2.64 13.09
C ARG A 49 -12.59 -1.61 14.06
N GLY A 50 -12.80 -0.38 13.61
CA GLY A 50 -13.24 0.75 14.43
C GLY A 50 -14.70 1.11 14.25
N THR A 51 -15.36 0.63 13.19
CA THR A 51 -16.76 0.87 12.87
C THR A 51 -17.41 -0.40 12.32
N GLY A 52 -18.75 -0.42 12.19
CA GLY A 52 -19.53 -1.48 11.56
C GLY A 52 -19.74 -1.30 10.05
N ILE A 53 -19.05 -0.35 9.42
CA ILE A 53 -19.22 -0.02 8.00
C ILE A 53 -18.50 -1.03 7.10
N LEU A 54 -19.21 -1.49 6.07
CA LEU A 54 -18.64 -2.29 5.00
C LEU A 54 -17.64 -1.45 4.20
N GLY A 55 -16.47 -1.99 3.89
CA GLY A 55 -15.47 -1.24 3.15
C GLY A 55 -14.42 -2.11 2.48
N VAL A 56 -13.80 -1.53 1.46
CA VAL A 56 -12.66 -2.13 0.76
C VAL A 56 -11.64 -1.05 0.45
N GLY A 57 -10.37 -1.36 0.65
CA GLY A 57 -9.27 -0.51 0.20
C GLY A 57 -8.86 -0.85 -1.24
N LEU A 58 -8.59 0.17 -2.05
CA LEU A 58 -8.37 0.04 -3.49
C LEU A 58 -7.04 0.66 -3.89
N CYS A 59 -6.18 -0.16 -4.50
CA CYS A 59 -4.91 0.26 -5.07
C CYS A 59 -4.78 -0.23 -6.51
N HIS A 60 -4.16 0.59 -7.35
CA HIS A 60 -4.04 0.32 -8.79
C HIS A 60 -2.83 -0.55 -9.15
N SER A 61 -1.84 -0.74 -8.26
CA SER A 61 -0.59 -1.42 -8.66
C SER A 61 -0.78 -2.91 -8.93
N VAL A 62 -1.69 -3.57 -8.20
CA VAL A 62 -2.01 -4.99 -8.40
C VAL A 62 -2.63 -5.29 -9.77
N GLN A 63 -3.43 -4.36 -10.31
CA GLN A 63 -4.18 -4.57 -11.56
C GLN A 63 -3.28 -4.61 -12.79
N VAL A 64 -2.14 -3.93 -12.73
CA VAL A 64 -1.18 -3.81 -13.84
C VAL A 64 0.07 -4.65 -13.65
N CYS A 65 0.22 -5.33 -12.50
CA CYS A 65 1.46 -6.00 -12.11
C CYS A 65 1.94 -7.05 -13.14
N ALA A 66 1.13 -8.07 -13.41
CA ALA A 66 1.49 -9.15 -14.33
C ALA A 66 1.76 -8.67 -15.77
N PRO A 67 0.88 -7.90 -16.45
CA PRO A 67 1.14 -7.47 -17.82
C PRO A 67 2.34 -6.52 -17.93
N ARG A 68 2.52 -5.59 -16.99
CA ARG A 68 3.68 -4.69 -17.00
C ARG A 68 4.99 -5.42 -16.74
N LEU A 69 4.99 -6.46 -15.91
CA LEU A 69 6.19 -7.29 -15.72
C LEU A 69 6.60 -7.95 -17.03
N LEU A 70 5.67 -8.55 -17.77
CA LEU A 70 5.95 -9.18 -19.07
C LEU A 70 6.53 -8.16 -20.06
N GLU A 71 5.92 -6.99 -20.19
CA GLU A 71 6.43 -5.89 -21.01
C GLU A 71 7.85 -5.50 -20.58
N TYR A 72 8.07 -5.32 -19.28
CA TYR A 72 9.35 -4.90 -18.72
C TYR A 72 10.49 -5.88 -19.01
N VAL A 73 10.21 -7.18 -18.94
CA VAL A 73 11.20 -8.22 -19.30
C VAL A 73 11.23 -8.50 -20.81
N GLY A 74 10.51 -7.73 -21.62
CA GLY A 74 10.48 -7.84 -23.08
C GLY A 74 9.80 -9.10 -23.61
N MET A 75 8.91 -9.70 -22.83
CA MET A 75 8.08 -10.82 -23.28
C MET A 75 6.89 -10.29 -24.08
N PRO A 76 6.43 -11.04 -25.10
CA PRO A 76 5.23 -10.65 -25.84
C PRO A 76 4.01 -10.63 -24.92
N PRO A 77 2.96 -9.87 -25.27
CA PRO A 77 1.68 -9.96 -24.57
C PRO A 77 1.19 -11.40 -24.51
N ALA A 78 0.82 -11.86 -23.32
CA ALA A 78 0.22 -13.17 -23.12
C ALA A 78 -1.23 -13.15 -23.61
N ARG A 79 -1.69 -14.28 -24.17
CA ARG A 79 -3.04 -14.39 -24.74
C ARG A 79 -4.06 -14.77 -23.67
N ASP A 80 -3.75 -15.82 -22.90
CA ASP A 80 -4.61 -16.41 -21.88
C ASP A 80 -3.92 -16.25 -20.51
N LEU A 81 -3.55 -15.00 -20.21
CA LEU A 81 -2.79 -14.62 -19.02
C LEU A 81 -3.60 -14.87 -17.74
N GLN A 82 -3.07 -15.71 -16.86
CA GLN A 82 -3.62 -15.98 -15.53
C GLN A 82 -2.56 -15.66 -14.47
N TRP A 83 -3.00 -15.12 -13.35
CA TRP A 83 -2.12 -14.79 -12.24
C TRP A 83 -2.80 -14.88 -10.90
N LYS A 84 -2.00 -15.14 -9.87
CA LYS A 84 -2.38 -15.10 -8.46
C LYS A 84 -1.48 -14.10 -7.74
N ILE A 85 -2.08 -13.09 -7.12
CA ILE A 85 -1.39 -12.07 -6.33
C ILE A 85 -1.97 -12.06 -4.92
N ALA A 86 -1.11 -12.07 -3.91
CA ALA A 86 -1.53 -11.96 -2.52
C ALA A 86 -0.44 -11.38 -1.60
N GLY A 87 -0.86 -10.68 -0.55
CA GLY A 87 0.01 -10.15 0.50
C GLY A 87 -0.67 -8.99 1.21
N ILE A 88 -0.01 -7.84 1.29
CA ILE A 88 -0.57 -6.59 1.83
C ILE A 88 -0.38 -5.45 0.82
N ASN A 89 -1.16 -4.36 0.91
CA ASN A 89 -1.02 -3.20 0.02
C ASN A 89 0.45 -2.77 -0.14
N HIS A 90 0.87 -2.58 -1.40
CA HIS A 90 2.23 -2.23 -1.81
C HIS A 90 3.33 -3.27 -1.49
N GLN A 91 2.98 -4.41 -0.91
CA GLN A 91 3.90 -5.51 -0.63
C GLN A 91 3.24 -6.87 -0.91
N ALA A 92 2.38 -6.92 -1.92
CA ALA A 92 1.75 -8.15 -2.39
C ALA A 92 2.64 -8.83 -3.43
N TRP A 93 2.65 -10.16 -3.41
CA TRP A 93 3.51 -10.99 -4.23
C TRP A 93 2.72 -11.56 -5.39
N LEU A 94 3.25 -11.46 -6.60
CA LEU A 94 2.83 -12.29 -7.72
C LEU A 94 3.30 -13.71 -7.42
N LEU A 95 2.39 -14.60 -7.06
CA LEU A 95 2.69 -15.99 -6.66
C LEU A 95 2.70 -16.91 -7.86
N GLU A 96 1.78 -16.68 -8.79
CA GLU A 96 1.61 -17.50 -9.99
C GLU A 96 1.42 -16.57 -11.20
N ILE A 97 2.02 -16.94 -12.33
CA ILE A 97 1.79 -16.27 -13.62
C ILE A 97 1.92 -17.30 -14.74
N THR A 98 0.83 -17.53 -15.47
CA THR A 98 0.77 -18.50 -16.55
C THR A 98 0.13 -17.91 -17.82
N ASP A 99 0.43 -18.49 -18.98
CA ASP A 99 -0.25 -18.20 -20.25
C ASP A 99 -0.76 -19.53 -20.83
N GLY A 100 -2.08 -19.71 -20.90
CA GLY A 100 -2.68 -20.97 -21.34
C GLY A 100 -2.25 -22.18 -20.48
N GLY A 101 -2.02 -21.96 -19.19
CA GLY A 101 -1.55 -22.99 -18.24
C GLY A 101 -0.03 -23.22 -18.22
N LYS A 102 0.75 -22.55 -19.07
CA LYS A 102 2.22 -22.63 -19.05
C LYS A 102 2.80 -21.63 -18.05
N ASP A 103 3.59 -22.11 -17.09
CA ASP A 103 4.32 -21.25 -16.14
C ASP A 103 5.33 -20.34 -16.85
N LEU A 104 5.21 -19.03 -16.61
CA LEU A 104 6.07 -18.01 -17.19
C LEU A 104 7.25 -17.63 -16.29
N TYR A 105 7.23 -17.99 -15.00
CA TYR A 105 8.26 -17.58 -14.05
C TYR A 105 9.69 -17.96 -14.44
N PRO A 106 9.96 -19.17 -14.97
CA PRO A 106 11.31 -19.55 -15.38
C PRO A 106 11.91 -18.56 -16.40
N GLU A 107 11.09 -18.15 -17.37
CA GLU A 107 11.51 -17.20 -18.41
C GLU A 107 11.65 -15.78 -17.85
N ILE A 108 10.68 -15.33 -17.07
CA ILE A 108 10.69 -14.02 -16.40
C ILE A 108 11.97 -13.87 -15.56
N ARG A 109 12.27 -14.86 -14.69
CA ARG A 109 13.45 -14.84 -13.83
C ARG A 109 14.75 -14.81 -14.63
N ARG A 110 14.85 -15.58 -15.72
CA ARG A 110 16.01 -15.58 -16.60
C ARG A 110 16.27 -14.19 -17.19
N ARG A 111 15.22 -13.54 -17.70
CA ARG A 111 15.31 -12.21 -18.32
C ARG A 111 15.58 -11.12 -17.30
N ALA A 112 14.88 -11.13 -16.17
CA ALA A 112 15.10 -10.23 -15.05
C ALA A 112 16.54 -10.29 -14.54
N ALA A 113 17.07 -11.51 -14.32
CA ALA A 113 18.45 -11.68 -13.89
C ALA A 113 19.46 -11.11 -14.90
N ARG A 114 19.18 -11.23 -16.21
CA ARG A 114 19.98 -10.58 -17.24
C ARG A 114 19.91 -9.04 -17.13
N ILE A 115 18.71 -8.47 -16.99
CA ILE A 115 18.52 -7.02 -16.84
C ILE A 115 19.33 -6.48 -15.66
N VAL A 116 19.20 -7.12 -14.48
CA VAL A 116 19.93 -6.70 -13.28
C VAL A 116 21.45 -6.80 -13.46
N ARG A 117 21.94 -7.91 -14.04
CA ARG A 117 23.39 -8.08 -14.30
C ARG A 117 23.95 -7.02 -15.24
N GLU A 118 23.23 -6.69 -16.31
CA GLU A 118 23.64 -5.66 -17.26
C GLU A 118 23.60 -4.27 -16.63
N ALA A 119 22.52 -3.95 -15.90
CA ALA A 119 22.37 -2.69 -15.20
C ALA A 119 23.43 -2.47 -14.12
N ARG A 120 23.96 -3.53 -13.50
CA ARG A 120 25.04 -3.43 -12.50
C ARG A 120 26.43 -3.19 -13.07
N LYS A 121 26.63 -3.30 -14.39
CA LYS A 121 27.93 -2.96 -14.99
C LYS A 121 28.26 -1.48 -14.78
N LYS A 122 29.55 -1.18 -14.65
CA LYS A 122 30.03 0.20 -14.46
C LYS A 122 29.64 1.05 -15.68
N GLY A 123 28.99 2.19 -15.44
CA GLY A 123 28.55 3.12 -16.49
C GLY A 123 27.31 2.70 -17.26
N ALA A 124 26.64 1.60 -16.87
CA ALA A 124 25.37 1.21 -17.49
C ALA A 124 24.21 2.05 -16.96
N ASP A 125 23.23 2.31 -17.83
CA ASP A 125 21.95 2.90 -17.44
C ASP A 125 21.24 2.01 -16.43
N LYS A 126 20.62 2.64 -15.43
CA LYS A 126 19.89 1.96 -14.37
C LYS A 126 18.39 1.95 -14.70
N PRO A 127 17.79 0.79 -15.02
CA PRO A 127 16.37 0.70 -15.25
C PRO A 127 15.58 1.12 -14.00
N ARG A 128 14.34 1.58 -14.18
CA ARG A 128 13.51 2.04 -13.05
C ARG A 128 13.11 0.96 -12.05
N ASP A 129 13.27 -0.32 -12.40
CA ASP A 129 12.68 -1.43 -11.65
C ASP A 129 13.68 -2.33 -10.93
N MET A 130 14.85 -1.79 -10.65
CA MET A 130 15.98 -2.53 -10.09
C MET A 130 15.67 -3.20 -8.75
N VAL A 131 14.96 -2.51 -7.84
CA VAL A 131 14.62 -3.03 -6.51
C VAL A 131 13.73 -4.27 -6.63
N ARG A 132 12.63 -4.19 -7.40
CA ARG A 132 11.71 -5.32 -7.53
C ARG A 132 12.34 -6.53 -8.23
N LEU A 133 13.14 -6.30 -9.27
CA LEU A 133 13.82 -7.39 -9.96
C LEU A 133 14.87 -8.06 -9.08
N GLU A 134 15.62 -7.28 -8.29
CA GLU A 134 16.58 -7.83 -7.33
C GLU A 134 15.89 -8.58 -6.19
N LEU A 135 14.79 -8.04 -5.65
CA LEU A 135 13.96 -8.76 -4.67
C LEU A 135 13.50 -10.11 -5.22
N MET A 136 12.96 -10.14 -6.44
CA MET A 136 12.53 -11.40 -7.07
C MET A 136 13.67 -12.40 -7.23
N ARG A 137 14.90 -11.92 -7.48
CA ARG A 137 16.07 -12.79 -7.59
C ARG A 137 16.40 -13.52 -6.28
N HIS A 138 16.12 -12.91 -5.13
CA HIS A 138 16.42 -13.47 -3.81
C HIS A 138 15.22 -14.15 -3.14
N PHE A 139 14.02 -13.59 -3.29
CA PHE A 139 12.79 -14.09 -2.66
C PHE A 139 11.96 -15.00 -3.57
N GLY A 140 12.31 -15.07 -4.87
CA GLY A 140 11.67 -15.92 -5.87
C GLY A 140 10.44 -15.31 -6.53
N TYR A 141 9.79 -14.32 -5.91
CA TYR A 141 8.53 -13.76 -6.37
C TYR A 141 8.65 -12.27 -6.65
N TYR A 142 7.90 -11.81 -7.65
CA TYR A 142 7.84 -10.39 -8.00
C TYR A 142 6.82 -9.68 -7.11
N ILE A 143 7.06 -8.41 -6.81
CA ILE A 143 6.21 -7.62 -5.92
C ILE A 143 5.42 -6.57 -6.71
N THR A 144 4.20 -6.27 -6.27
CA THR A 144 3.23 -5.52 -7.07
C THR A 144 3.62 -4.05 -7.26
N GLU A 145 4.18 -3.41 -6.24
CA GLU A 145 4.37 -1.97 -6.23
C GLU A 145 5.76 -1.52 -6.67
N SER A 146 5.84 -0.39 -7.37
CA SER A 146 7.04 0.22 -7.94
C SER A 146 8.29 0.14 -7.05
N SER A 147 9.47 0.06 -7.69
CA SER A 147 10.76 -0.04 -7.01
C SER A 147 11.03 1.13 -6.04
N GLU A 148 10.56 2.33 -6.36
CA GLU A 148 10.57 3.50 -5.46
C GLU A 148 9.89 3.17 -4.12
N HIS A 149 8.62 2.78 -4.15
CA HIS A 149 7.85 2.49 -2.94
C HIS A 149 8.35 1.23 -2.26
N SER A 150 8.65 0.17 -3.02
CA SER A 150 9.18 -1.09 -2.48
C SER A 150 10.46 -0.85 -1.69
N SER A 151 11.31 0.11 -2.10
CA SER A 151 12.54 0.42 -1.38
C SER A 151 12.31 0.91 0.05
N GLU A 152 11.13 1.50 0.35
CA GLU A 152 10.75 1.95 1.70
C GLU A 152 10.32 0.80 2.63
N TYR A 153 9.86 -0.34 2.08
CA TYR A 153 9.28 -1.44 2.87
C TYR A 153 10.31 -2.40 3.46
N MET A 154 11.58 -2.31 3.02
CA MET A 154 12.63 -3.24 3.42
C MET A 154 13.92 -2.50 3.82
N PRO A 155 14.69 -3.03 4.79
CA PRO A 155 15.85 -2.33 5.35
C PRO A 155 17.13 -2.42 4.49
N TYR A 156 17.01 -2.83 3.22
CA TYR A 156 18.14 -3.24 2.40
C TYR A 156 18.70 -2.13 1.50
N TRP A 157 17.89 -1.11 1.19
CA TRP A 157 18.14 -0.24 0.04
C TRP A 157 18.56 1.17 0.40
N ILE A 158 17.84 1.78 1.33
CA ILE A 158 18.09 3.14 1.80
C ILE A 158 18.86 3.00 3.10
N LYS A 159 20.18 3.22 3.06
CA LYS A 159 21.05 3.04 4.23
C LYS A 159 22.12 4.12 4.29
N SER A 160 22.32 4.70 5.46
CA SER A 160 23.35 5.73 5.69
C SER A 160 24.77 5.20 5.44
N ASN A 161 25.03 3.94 5.83
CA ASN A 161 26.32 3.28 5.65
C ASN A 161 26.58 2.74 4.23
N TYR A 162 25.56 2.72 3.37
CA TYR A 162 25.66 2.22 1.99
C TYR A 162 24.94 3.17 1.02
N PRO A 163 25.35 4.45 0.95
CA PRO A 163 24.67 5.46 0.14
C PRO A 163 24.71 5.15 -1.36
N GLU A 164 25.69 4.38 -1.83
CA GLU A 164 25.84 3.94 -3.21
C GLU A 164 24.64 3.11 -3.72
N LEU A 165 23.90 2.47 -2.82
CA LEU A 165 22.73 1.66 -3.17
C LEU A 165 21.61 2.53 -3.78
N ILE A 166 21.52 3.80 -3.41
CA ILE A 166 20.54 4.72 -3.99
C ILE A 166 20.75 4.86 -5.50
N GLU A 167 21.99 5.06 -5.92
CA GLU A 167 22.36 5.15 -7.34
C GLU A 167 22.31 3.77 -8.02
N GLU A 168 22.82 2.73 -7.36
CA GLU A 168 22.86 1.38 -7.92
C GLU A 168 21.47 0.85 -8.27
N PHE A 169 20.48 1.13 -7.43
CA PHE A 169 19.10 0.66 -7.59
C PHE A 169 18.14 1.73 -8.10
N ASN A 170 18.66 2.90 -8.51
CA ASN A 170 17.87 3.99 -9.09
C ASN A 170 16.67 4.40 -8.22
N ILE A 171 16.94 4.70 -6.95
CA ILE A 171 15.91 4.99 -5.95
C ILE A 171 15.68 6.51 -5.85
N PRO A 172 14.50 7.03 -6.24
CA PRO A 172 14.24 8.47 -6.21
C PRO A 172 13.71 8.90 -4.83
N LEU A 173 14.60 9.29 -3.92
CA LEU A 173 14.25 9.69 -2.54
C LEU A 173 13.31 10.90 -2.44
N ASP A 174 13.31 11.78 -3.45
CA ASP A 174 12.56 13.03 -3.49
C ASP A 174 11.32 12.97 -4.40
N GLU A 175 10.90 11.78 -4.83
CA GLU A 175 9.80 11.64 -5.78
C GLU A 175 8.50 12.22 -5.23
N TYR A 176 8.11 11.83 -4.02
CA TYR A 176 6.84 12.23 -3.43
C TYR A 176 6.71 13.76 -3.29
N PRO A 177 7.70 14.49 -2.72
CA PRO A 177 7.70 15.95 -2.73
C PRO A 177 7.58 16.55 -4.14
N ARG A 178 8.34 16.04 -5.12
CA ARG A 178 8.26 16.51 -6.51
C ARG A 178 6.85 16.29 -7.09
N ARG A 179 6.21 15.16 -6.77
CA ARG A 179 4.85 14.85 -7.21
C ARG A 179 3.82 15.79 -6.58
N CYS A 180 3.94 16.08 -5.28
CA CYS A 180 3.08 17.04 -4.58
C CYS A 180 3.16 18.44 -5.21
N ILE A 181 4.37 18.96 -5.46
CA ILE A 181 4.56 20.27 -6.10
C ILE A 181 3.88 20.29 -7.47
N ARG A 182 4.12 19.28 -8.32
CA ARG A 182 3.49 19.18 -9.64
C ARG A 182 1.96 19.12 -9.56
N GLN A 183 1.41 18.37 -8.62
CA GLN A 183 -0.04 18.24 -8.47
C GLN A 183 -0.69 19.55 -7.99
N ILE A 184 -0.08 20.24 -7.02
CA ILE A 184 -0.57 21.54 -6.54
C ILE A 184 -0.54 22.58 -7.66
N GLU A 185 0.56 22.66 -8.42
CA GLU A 185 0.65 23.57 -9.56
C GLU A 185 -0.40 23.22 -10.63
N ARG A 186 -0.54 21.94 -10.98
CA ARG A 186 -1.56 21.49 -11.95
C ARG A 186 -2.98 21.82 -11.49
N TRP A 187 -3.28 21.69 -10.21
CA TRP A 187 -4.61 21.95 -9.67
C TRP A 187 -5.07 23.41 -9.90
N LYS A 188 -4.14 24.38 -9.86
CA LYS A 188 -4.43 25.80 -10.09
C LYS A 188 -5.11 26.08 -11.44
N THR A 189 -4.81 25.28 -12.46
CA THR A 189 -5.44 25.38 -13.78
C THR A 189 -6.55 24.35 -13.95
N GLN A 190 -6.30 23.10 -13.56
CA GLN A 190 -7.22 21.98 -13.78
C GLN A 190 -8.61 22.21 -13.16
N SER A 191 -8.70 22.82 -11.97
CA SER A 191 -9.99 23.11 -11.35
C SER A 191 -10.86 24.04 -12.20
N LYS A 192 -10.26 25.08 -12.80
CA LYS A 192 -10.95 26.01 -13.70
C LYS A 192 -11.36 25.33 -15.00
N GLU A 193 -10.50 24.48 -15.54
CA GLU A 193 -10.78 23.71 -16.76
C GLU A 193 -11.95 22.74 -16.56
N LEU A 194 -12.03 22.08 -15.41
CA LEU A 194 -13.12 21.15 -15.11
C LEU A 194 -14.45 21.86 -14.85
N THR A 195 -14.43 22.96 -14.09
CA THR A 195 -15.66 23.67 -13.69
C THR A 195 -16.18 24.65 -14.75
N GLY A 196 -15.30 25.20 -15.58
CA GLY A 196 -15.64 26.18 -16.62
C GLY A 196 -15.91 25.59 -18.01
N ASN A 197 -15.76 24.27 -18.20
CA ASN A 197 -15.92 23.63 -19.51
C ASN A 197 -17.32 23.03 -19.69
N ALA A 198 -18.20 23.77 -20.39
CA ALA A 198 -19.55 23.31 -20.73
C ALA A 198 -19.59 22.06 -21.65
N LYS A 199 -18.47 21.67 -22.26
CA LYS A 199 -18.32 20.49 -23.12
C LYS A 199 -17.52 19.37 -22.44
N LEU A 200 -17.40 19.40 -21.11
CA LEU A 200 -16.69 18.36 -20.38
C LEU A 200 -17.30 16.99 -20.69
N SER A 201 -16.44 16.06 -21.12
CA SER A 201 -16.79 14.67 -21.34
C SER A 201 -15.79 13.79 -20.60
N HIS A 202 -16.13 12.52 -20.42
CA HIS A 202 -15.27 11.55 -19.75
C HIS A 202 -15.33 10.20 -20.44
N THR A 203 -14.26 9.43 -20.28
CA THR A 203 -14.21 8.01 -20.63
C THR A 203 -13.91 7.26 -19.34
N ARG A 204 -14.58 6.13 -19.14
CA ARG A 204 -14.35 5.29 -17.97
C ARG A 204 -12.88 4.84 -17.95
N THR A 205 -12.23 5.02 -16.79
CA THR A 205 -10.86 4.57 -16.59
C THR A 205 -10.84 3.08 -16.22
N HIS A 206 -9.65 2.56 -15.90
CA HIS A 206 -9.48 1.22 -15.35
C HIS A 206 -9.61 1.17 -13.82
N GLU A 207 -9.91 2.29 -13.16
CA GLU A 207 -10.03 2.35 -11.71
C GLU A 207 -11.27 1.62 -11.20
N TYR A 208 -11.10 0.85 -10.12
CA TYR A 208 -12.09 -0.11 -9.64
C TYR A 208 -13.44 0.47 -9.22
N GLY A 209 -13.50 1.67 -8.65
CA GLY A 209 -14.71 2.20 -8.01
C GLY A 209 -15.97 2.13 -8.89
N SER A 210 -15.85 2.53 -10.16
CA SER A 210 -16.98 2.45 -11.10
C SER A 210 -17.43 1.02 -11.41
N TYR A 211 -16.49 0.07 -11.51
CA TYR A 211 -16.78 -1.36 -11.76
C TYR A 211 -17.36 -2.06 -10.54
N ILE A 212 -16.96 -1.65 -9.33
CA ILE A 212 -17.58 -2.14 -8.10
C ILE A 212 -19.06 -1.75 -8.08
N MET A 213 -19.36 -0.48 -8.32
CA MET A 213 -20.75 0.00 -8.36
C MET A 213 -21.56 -0.73 -9.44
N GLU A 214 -21.04 -0.82 -10.67
CA GLU A 214 -21.72 -1.53 -11.76
C GLU A 214 -21.97 -3.00 -11.43
N ALA A 215 -20.98 -3.73 -10.90
CA ALA A 215 -21.12 -5.13 -10.57
C ALA A 215 -22.17 -5.37 -9.46
N MET A 216 -22.19 -4.53 -8.43
CA MET A 216 -23.18 -4.60 -7.34
C MET A 216 -24.60 -4.32 -7.84
N GLU A 217 -24.78 -3.36 -8.75
CA GLU A 217 -26.10 -2.99 -9.28
C GLU A 217 -26.63 -4.00 -10.31
N THR A 218 -25.75 -4.48 -11.19
CA THR A 218 -26.13 -5.30 -12.35
C THR A 218 -26.00 -6.80 -12.12
N ASP A 219 -25.33 -7.22 -11.04
CA ASP A 219 -24.98 -8.63 -10.78
C ASP A 219 -24.13 -9.27 -11.88
N ILE A 220 -23.41 -8.45 -12.66
CA ILE A 220 -22.38 -8.90 -13.60
C ILE A 220 -21.05 -8.94 -12.82
N PRO A 221 -20.51 -10.13 -12.51
CA PRO A 221 -19.39 -10.22 -11.59
C PRO A 221 -18.13 -9.52 -12.11
N TYR A 222 -17.42 -8.85 -11.20
CA TYR A 222 -16.15 -8.20 -11.50
C TYR A 222 -15.07 -8.59 -10.50
N ARG A 223 -13.86 -8.87 -10.99
CA ARG A 223 -12.71 -9.23 -10.14
C ARG A 223 -11.85 -8.00 -9.88
N ILE A 224 -11.57 -7.72 -8.62
CA ILE A 224 -10.67 -6.66 -8.18
C ILE A 224 -9.49 -7.22 -7.36
N GLY A 225 -8.43 -6.43 -7.21
CA GLY A 225 -7.51 -6.58 -6.09
C GLY A 225 -8.00 -5.70 -4.94
N GLY A 226 -8.52 -6.31 -3.88
CA GLY A 226 -9.13 -5.63 -2.74
C GLY A 226 -8.29 -5.75 -1.48
N ASN A 227 -8.25 -4.67 -0.70
CA ASN A 227 -7.69 -4.66 0.64
C ASN A 227 -8.81 -4.85 1.66
N ILE A 228 -8.86 -6.02 2.29
CA ILE A 228 -9.89 -6.43 3.25
C ILE A 228 -9.27 -7.01 4.52
N LEU A 229 -10.05 -7.12 5.60
CA LEU A 229 -9.59 -7.75 6.83
C LEU A 229 -9.32 -9.25 6.57
N ASN A 230 -8.28 -9.82 7.18
CA ASN A 230 -7.94 -11.24 7.05
C ASN A 230 -8.77 -12.15 7.98
N ASP A 231 -10.01 -11.76 8.27
CA ASP A 231 -10.91 -12.44 9.23
C ASP A 231 -11.46 -13.76 8.71
N GLY A 232 -11.61 -13.89 7.39
CA GLY A 232 -11.90 -15.14 6.69
C GLY A 232 -10.71 -16.10 6.58
N ASN A 233 -9.57 -15.77 7.20
CA ASN A 233 -8.33 -16.55 7.12
C ASN A 233 -7.88 -16.78 5.66
N TYR A 234 -8.04 -15.75 4.81
CA TYR A 234 -7.75 -15.83 3.37
C TYR A 234 -6.29 -16.15 3.12
N ILE A 235 -5.39 -15.50 3.86
CA ILE A 235 -3.97 -15.81 3.91
C ILE A 235 -3.66 -16.42 5.28
N THR A 236 -3.43 -17.73 5.30
CA THR A 236 -3.50 -18.56 6.52
C THR A 236 -2.32 -18.40 7.47
N ASN A 237 -1.18 -17.94 6.96
CA ASN A 237 0.02 -17.67 7.76
C ASN A 237 0.25 -16.17 8.03
N LEU A 238 -0.77 -15.33 7.84
CA LEU A 238 -0.79 -13.93 8.29
C LEU A 238 -1.83 -13.73 9.42
N PRO A 239 -1.65 -12.74 10.31
CA PRO A 239 -2.61 -12.49 11.40
C PRO A 239 -4.03 -12.23 10.90
N HIS A 240 -5.05 -12.74 11.61
CA HIS A 240 -6.46 -12.55 11.24
C HIS A 240 -6.93 -11.08 11.29
N ASN A 241 -6.28 -10.25 12.11
CA ASN A 241 -6.66 -8.87 12.36
C ASN A 241 -5.89 -7.85 11.49
N CYS A 242 -5.10 -8.31 10.51
CA CYS A 242 -4.44 -7.43 9.55
C CYS A 242 -5.27 -7.26 8.28
N VAL A 243 -5.00 -6.19 7.53
CA VAL A 243 -5.57 -6.00 6.19
C VAL A 243 -4.65 -6.64 5.16
N VAL A 244 -5.22 -7.52 4.33
CA VAL A 244 -4.54 -8.23 3.25
C VAL A 244 -5.01 -7.72 1.89
N GLU A 245 -4.14 -7.79 0.89
CA GLU A 245 -4.45 -7.46 -0.50
C GLU A 245 -4.54 -8.75 -1.31
N ILE A 246 -5.76 -9.09 -1.76
CA ILE A 246 -6.08 -10.34 -2.44
C ILE A 246 -7.07 -10.12 -3.58
N ALA A 247 -7.24 -11.11 -4.44
CA ALA A 247 -8.34 -11.10 -5.39
C ALA A 247 -9.68 -11.14 -4.64
N CYS A 248 -10.60 -10.26 -5.02
CA CYS A 248 -11.97 -10.23 -4.53
C CYS A 248 -12.95 -10.29 -5.71
N LEU A 249 -14.05 -11.01 -5.53
CA LEU A 249 -15.16 -11.09 -6.46
C LEU A 249 -16.22 -10.10 -6.00
N VAL A 250 -16.77 -9.33 -6.95
CA VAL A 250 -17.78 -8.32 -6.68
C VAL A 250 -19.02 -8.67 -7.50
N ASP A 251 -20.16 -8.77 -6.82
CA ASP A 251 -21.50 -9.00 -7.38
C ASP A 251 -22.55 -8.32 -6.49
N ARG A 252 -23.84 -8.68 -6.61
CA ARG A 252 -24.93 -8.10 -5.79
C ARG A 252 -24.77 -8.33 -4.28
N ASN A 253 -23.97 -9.32 -3.86
CA ASN A 253 -23.64 -9.57 -2.45
C ASN A 253 -22.47 -8.70 -1.95
N GLY A 254 -21.88 -7.88 -2.82
CA GLY A 254 -20.78 -6.98 -2.50
C GLY A 254 -19.40 -7.60 -2.72
N VAL A 255 -18.41 -7.12 -1.97
CA VAL A 255 -17.01 -7.53 -2.14
C VAL A 255 -16.71 -8.78 -1.31
N GLN A 256 -16.30 -9.86 -1.97
CA GLN A 256 -16.04 -11.16 -1.37
C GLN A 256 -14.58 -11.57 -1.60
N GLY A 257 -13.82 -11.76 -0.53
CA GLY A 257 -12.42 -12.19 -0.59
C GLY A 257 -12.28 -13.63 -1.08
N THR A 258 -11.18 -13.93 -1.78
CA THR A 258 -10.87 -15.30 -2.25
C THR A 258 -9.79 -15.95 -1.38
N PHE A 259 -9.91 -17.25 -1.14
CA PHE A 259 -8.92 -18.00 -0.37
C PHE A 259 -7.58 -18.08 -1.12
N VAL A 260 -6.49 -17.78 -0.42
CA VAL A 260 -5.12 -17.83 -0.95
C VAL A 260 -4.37 -19.04 -0.41
N GLY A 261 -4.51 -19.32 0.89
CA GLY A 261 -3.68 -20.27 1.64
C GLY A 261 -2.42 -19.61 2.19
N ASP A 262 -1.39 -20.42 2.45
CA ASP A 262 -0.12 -19.90 2.94
C ASP A 262 0.63 -19.16 1.83
N LEU A 263 1.18 -17.99 2.16
CA LEU A 263 2.25 -17.42 1.34
C LEU A 263 3.53 -18.23 1.56
N PRO A 264 4.45 -18.28 0.58
CA PRO A 264 5.81 -18.73 0.81
C PRO A 264 6.42 -18.04 2.04
N GLU A 265 7.10 -18.79 2.91
CA GLU A 265 7.49 -18.30 4.25
C GLU A 265 8.36 -17.04 4.22
N GLN A 266 9.26 -16.92 3.23
CA GLN A 266 10.09 -15.73 3.06
C GLN A 266 9.26 -14.48 2.67
N CYS A 267 8.17 -14.67 1.94
CA CYS A 267 7.22 -13.62 1.55
C CYS A 267 6.31 -13.24 2.73
N ALA A 268 5.77 -14.24 3.44
CA ALA A 268 5.02 -14.03 4.67
C ALA A 268 5.87 -13.33 5.75
N GLY A 269 7.14 -13.71 5.88
CA GLY A 269 8.11 -13.08 6.78
C GLY A 269 8.21 -11.58 6.55
N LEU A 270 8.44 -11.14 5.31
CA LEU A 270 8.49 -9.71 4.95
C LEU A 270 7.15 -8.99 5.13
N ASN A 271 6.02 -9.66 4.86
CA ASN A 271 4.72 -9.09 5.16
C ASN A 271 4.53 -8.89 6.66
N ARG A 272 4.91 -9.86 7.50
CA ARG A 272 4.76 -9.80 8.96
C ARG A 272 5.59 -8.70 9.62
N THR A 273 6.78 -8.37 9.11
CA THR A 273 7.55 -7.23 9.65
C THR A 273 6.75 -5.92 9.55
N ASN A 274 6.11 -5.69 8.41
CA ASN A 274 5.33 -4.48 8.15
C ASN A 274 3.94 -4.53 8.82
N ILE A 275 3.29 -5.70 8.84
CA ILE A 275 2.02 -5.91 9.55
C ILE A 275 2.17 -5.60 11.04
N SER A 276 3.28 -6.01 11.66
CA SER A 276 3.54 -5.77 13.09
C SER A 276 3.53 -4.26 13.39
N THR A 277 4.24 -3.46 12.59
CA THR A 277 4.22 -1.99 12.70
C THR A 277 2.82 -1.42 12.50
N GLN A 278 2.08 -1.89 11.49
CA GLN A 278 0.71 -1.42 11.20
C GLN A 278 -0.25 -1.71 12.36
N LEU A 279 -0.22 -2.92 12.92
CA LEU A 279 -1.08 -3.32 14.03
C LEU A 279 -0.79 -2.53 15.31
N VAL A 280 0.50 -2.35 15.65
CA VAL A 280 0.89 -1.56 16.82
C VAL A 280 0.57 -0.07 16.63
N THR A 281 0.66 0.44 15.39
CA THR A 281 0.18 1.79 15.05
C THR A 281 -1.32 1.95 15.29
N LEU A 282 -2.12 0.97 14.85
CA LEU A 282 -3.56 0.97 15.08
C LEU A 282 -3.89 0.90 16.57
N ASP A 283 -3.15 0.10 17.34
CA ASP A 283 -3.27 0.07 18.80
C ASP A 283 -2.97 1.45 19.42
N ALA A 284 -1.96 2.17 18.93
CA ALA A 284 -1.69 3.55 19.35
C ALA A 284 -2.87 4.48 19.06
N VAL A 285 -3.55 4.30 17.92
CA VAL A 285 -4.75 5.05 17.54
C VAL A 285 -5.93 4.73 18.46
N PHE A 286 -6.31 3.46 18.58
CA PHE A 286 -7.49 3.03 19.33
C PHE A 286 -7.36 3.29 20.83
N LYS A 287 -6.19 2.99 21.40
CA LYS A 287 -5.93 3.12 22.84
C LYS A 287 -5.42 4.51 23.21
N ARG A 288 -5.14 5.38 22.23
CA ARG A 288 -4.47 6.68 22.41
C ARG A 288 -3.22 6.54 23.25
N ASN A 289 -2.42 5.53 22.93
CA ASN A 289 -1.25 5.14 23.70
C ASN A 289 0.02 5.70 23.05
N ARG A 290 0.70 6.62 23.74
CA ARG A 290 1.96 7.19 23.26
C ARG A 290 3.07 6.14 23.17
N ASP A 291 3.12 5.19 24.12
CA ASP A 291 4.17 4.17 24.12
C ASP A 291 4.06 3.22 22.93
N ALA A 292 2.83 2.96 22.46
CA ALA A 292 2.60 2.19 21.25
C ALA A 292 3.15 2.88 19.99
N VAL A 293 3.24 4.22 19.96
CA VAL A 293 3.90 4.94 18.86
C VAL A 293 5.39 4.60 18.82
N TYR A 294 6.07 4.61 19.97
CA TYR A 294 7.48 4.23 20.04
C TYR A 294 7.68 2.77 19.66
N GLN A 295 6.83 1.87 20.15
CA GLN A 295 6.89 0.45 19.81
C GLN A 295 6.71 0.21 18.32
N ALA A 296 5.74 0.89 17.68
CA ALA A 296 5.56 0.82 16.23
C ALA A 296 6.79 1.31 15.47
N ALA A 297 7.39 2.42 15.89
CA ALA A 297 8.62 2.95 15.29
C ALA A 297 9.82 1.99 15.47
N MET A 298 9.94 1.32 16.61
CA MET A 298 10.97 0.30 16.85
C MET A 298 10.79 -0.97 16.03
N LEU A 299 9.55 -1.28 15.61
CA LEU A 299 9.25 -2.43 14.76
C LEU A 299 9.39 -2.11 13.27
N ASP A 300 9.40 -0.83 12.89
CA ASP A 300 9.59 -0.41 11.50
C ASP A 300 10.95 -0.90 10.97
N PRO A 301 11.00 -1.65 9.85
CA PRO A 301 12.22 -2.29 9.39
C PRO A 301 13.35 -1.31 9.10
N HIS A 302 13.05 -0.19 8.41
CA HIS A 302 14.08 0.78 8.04
C HIS A 302 14.58 1.54 9.28
N THR A 303 13.66 2.01 10.13
CA THR A 303 13.98 2.72 11.36
C THR A 303 14.87 1.89 12.28
N SER A 304 14.47 0.64 12.55
CA SER A 304 15.22 -0.27 13.42
C SER A 304 16.59 -0.66 12.87
N ALA A 305 16.78 -0.57 11.55
CA ALA A 305 18.05 -0.83 10.89
C ALA A 305 19.03 0.37 10.93
N GLU A 306 18.55 1.59 11.22
CA GLU A 306 19.36 2.81 11.16
C GLU A 306 19.53 3.51 12.51
N LEU A 307 18.56 3.40 13.43
CA LEU A 307 18.53 4.21 14.66
C LEU A 307 18.59 3.37 15.94
N SER A 308 19.19 3.95 17.00
CA SER A 308 19.16 3.39 18.35
C SER A 308 17.79 3.61 19.03
N ILE A 309 17.51 2.89 20.12
CA ILE A 309 16.26 3.04 20.88
C ILE A 309 16.03 4.49 21.34
N ASP A 310 17.08 5.15 21.85
CA ASP A 310 16.98 6.52 22.36
C ASP A 310 16.72 7.51 21.22
N ASP A 311 17.38 7.33 20.08
CA ASP A 311 17.16 8.16 18.89
C ASP A 311 15.74 7.97 18.33
N ILE A 312 15.22 6.74 18.32
CA ILE A 312 13.85 6.44 17.89
C ILE A 312 12.84 7.17 18.77
N ARG A 313 13.01 7.12 20.10
CA ARG A 313 12.12 7.81 21.04
C ARG A 313 12.18 9.31 20.85
N LYS A 314 13.39 9.87 20.76
CA LYS A 314 13.61 11.31 20.54
C LYS A 314 12.95 11.79 19.24
N MET A 315 13.19 11.09 18.13
CA MET A 315 12.56 11.39 16.84
C MET A 315 11.03 11.32 16.92
N CYS A 316 10.47 10.31 17.59
CA CYS A 316 9.03 10.22 17.78
C CYS A 316 8.48 11.39 18.61
N ASP A 317 9.20 11.83 19.65
CA ASP A 317 8.80 12.98 20.46
C ASP A 317 8.81 14.28 19.66
N GLU A 318 9.84 14.49 18.84
CA GLU A 318 9.93 15.62 17.92
C GLU A 318 8.79 15.61 16.90
N MET A 319 8.47 14.45 16.32
CA MET A 319 7.35 14.29 15.38
C MET A 319 5.98 14.51 16.06
N ILE A 320 5.77 14.02 17.29
CA ILE A 320 4.56 14.28 18.07
C ILE A 320 4.39 15.79 18.32
N ALA A 321 5.47 16.48 18.69
CA ALA A 321 5.46 17.91 18.92
C ALA A 321 5.18 18.69 17.63
N ALA A 322 5.88 18.37 16.53
CA ALA A 322 5.72 19.02 15.24
C ALA A 322 4.31 18.88 14.66
N HIS A 323 3.63 17.77 14.94
CA HIS A 323 2.24 17.54 14.53
C HIS A 323 1.20 18.00 15.57
N GLU A 324 1.62 18.68 16.64
CA GLU A 324 0.76 19.16 17.74
C GLU A 324 -0.09 18.05 18.39
N MET A 325 0.43 16.82 18.41
CA MET A 325 -0.33 15.63 18.81
C MET A 325 -0.35 15.38 20.33
N GLY A 326 0.24 16.26 21.14
CA GLY A 326 0.30 16.07 22.60
C GLY A 326 -1.08 15.95 23.28
N SER A 327 -2.13 16.53 22.69
CA SER A 327 -3.50 16.41 23.19
C SER A 327 -4.17 15.06 22.84
N PHE A 328 -3.74 14.41 21.77
CA PHE A 328 -4.28 13.12 21.30
C PHE A 328 -4.15 12.04 22.36
N PHE A 329 -3.04 12.04 23.10
CA PHE A 329 -2.71 11.02 24.11
C PHE A 329 -3.26 11.32 25.52
N LYS A 330 -4.02 12.41 25.71
CA LYS A 330 -4.61 12.75 27.03
C LYS A 330 -5.94 12.00 27.24
N LYS A 331 -6.02 11.16 28.27
CA LYS A 331 -7.25 10.45 28.66
C LYS A 331 -8.39 11.43 28.97
N GLY A 332 -9.62 11.09 28.56
CA GLY A 332 -10.83 11.83 28.93
C GLY A 332 -11.18 13.07 28.10
N LYS A 333 -10.48 13.38 27.00
CA LYS A 333 -10.87 14.44 26.06
C LYS A 333 -11.43 13.88 24.77
N ALA A 334 -12.51 14.47 24.23
CA ALA A 334 -12.95 14.20 22.86
C ALA A 334 -11.79 14.46 21.89
N PHE A 335 -11.70 13.66 20.82
CA PHE A 335 -10.68 13.86 19.79
C PHE A 335 -10.82 15.27 19.22
N ARG A 336 -9.76 16.08 19.30
CA ARG A 336 -9.68 17.37 18.61
C ARG A 336 -8.64 17.21 17.52
N MET A 337 -9.09 17.32 16.26
CA MET A 337 -8.22 17.39 15.09
C MET A 337 -7.11 18.43 15.34
N PRO A 338 -5.83 18.11 15.08
CA PRO A 338 -4.77 19.12 15.03
C PRO A 338 -5.17 20.26 14.08
N ARG A 339 -4.81 21.51 14.41
CA ARG A 339 -5.20 22.71 13.64
C ARG A 339 -4.70 22.74 12.19
N MET A 340 -3.81 21.82 11.79
CA MET A 340 -3.15 21.80 10.48
C MET A 340 -4.08 21.68 9.25
N TRP A 341 -5.37 21.42 9.43
CA TRP A 341 -6.34 21.34 8.32
C TRP A 341 -7.23 22.59 8.16
N ASN A 342 -6.98 23.65 8.94
CA ASN A 342 -7.68 24.94 8.80
C ASN A 342 -6.87 25.96 7.97
N ALA A 343 -6.19 25.52 6.91
CA ALA A 343 -5.44 26.39 6.00
C ALA A 343 -6.01 26.30 4.58
#